data_AF-A0AAV7DMJ6-F1
#
_entry.id   AF-A0AAV7DMJ6-F1
#
_cell.length_a   1.000
_cell.length_b   1.000
_cell.length_c   1.000
_cell.angle_alpha   90.00
_cell.angle_beta   90.00
_cell.angle_gamma   90.00
#
_symmetry.space_group_name_H-M   'P 1'
#
loop_
_entity.id
_entity.type
_entity.pdbx_description
1 polymer ?
#
loop_
_entity_poly.entity_id
_entity_poly.type
_entity_poly.pdbx_seq_one_letter_code
_entity_poly.pdbx_strand_id
1 'polypeptide(L)'
;MVHLFSMVWRKILRKRWVLGIVFGLSLIYFLTNTLKQEEKVVRDRTLLMIMDPEPNIHWKIQFNLGNSSRFNNQCRNSVQGKLLITDDLGYVCERTELLANGCCNINLASTRQYNCESCLPNGCCSVYEYCVSCCLQPNKKFQPTEWIMADAGPSNIYWNVF
;
A
#
# COMPACT_ATOMS: atom_id res chain seq x y z
N MET A 1 -28.57 -16.90 -65.44
CA MET A 1 -27.45 -17.31 -64.55
C MET A 1 -27.87 -17.53 -63.09
N VAL A 2 -28.86 -16.82 -62.54
CA VAL A 2 -29.25 -16.88 -61.11
C VAL A 2 -29.87 -18.22 -60.65
N HIS A 3 -30.62 -18.90 -61.53
CA HIS A 3 -31.27 -20.18 -61.20
C HIS A 3 -30.30 -21.37 -61.06
N LEU A 4 -29.15 -21.33 -61.76
CA LEU A 4 -28.15 -22.40 -61.70
C LEU A 4 -27.37 -22.34 -60.38
N PHE A 5 -27.05 -21.12 -59.91
CA PHE A 5 -26.45 -20.91 -58.59
C PHE A 5 -27.34 -21.42 -57.47
N SER A 6 -28.65 -21.14 -57.49
CA SER A 6 -29.61 -21.63 -56.47
C SER A 6 -29.63 -23.15 -56.31
N MET A 7 -29.56 -23.92 -57.41
CA MET A 7 -29.60 -25.39 -57.36
C MET A 7 -28.28 -26.01 -56.88
N VAL A 8 -27.13 -25.43 -57.27
CA VAL A 8 -25.80 -25.86 -56.78
C VAL A 8 -25.62 -25.49 -55.32
N TRP A 9 -26.08 -24.30 -54.93
CA TRP A 9 -26.07 -23.80 -53.57
C TRP A 9 -26.90 -24.70 -52.67
N ARG A 10 -28.12 -25.13 -53.06
CA ARG A 10 -28.96 -26.11 -52.33
C ARG A 10 -28.35 -27.52 -52.19
N LYS A 11 -27.35 -27.91 -53.00
CA LYS A 11 -26.62 -29.18 -52.85
C LYS A 11 -25.41 -29.06 -51.92
N ILE A 12 -24.70 -27.93 -51.99
CA ILE A 12 -23.57 -27.59 -51.12
C ILE A 12 -24.06 -27.27 -49.69
N LEU A 13 -25.11 -26.45 -49.61
CA LEU A 13 -26.07 -26.35 -48.53
C LEU A 13 -26.92 -27.62 -48.46
N ARG A 14 -26.31 -28.78 -48.31
CA ARG A 14 -26.96 -29.97 -47.73
C ARG A 14 -25.88 -30.81 -47.08
N LYS A 15 -24.72 -30.82 -47.72
CA LYS A 15 -23.53 -31.56 -47.34
C LYS A 15 -22.70 -30.90 -46.23
N ARG A 16 -22.84 -29.59 -45.95
CA ARG A 16 -22.01 -28.87 -44.96
C ARG A 16 -22.78 -28.03 -43.93
N TRP A 17 -24.13 -28.05 -43.90
CA TRP A 17 -24.87 -27.28 -42.90
C TRP A 17 -24.57 -27.70 -41.48
N VAL A 18 -24.30 -28.98 -41.24
CA VAL A 18 -23.96 -29.48 -39.90
C VAL A 18 -22.76 -28.70 -39.34
N LEU A 19 -21.73 -28.45 -40.17
CA LEU A 19 -20.57 -27.65 -39.76
C LEU A 19 -20.93 -26.20 -39.47
N GLY A 20 -21.80 -25.60 -40.29
CA GLY A 20 -22.30 -24.24 -40.07
C GLY A 20 -23.16 -24.11 -38.82
N ILE A 21 -23.98 -25.12 -38.51
CA ILE A 21 -24.81 -25.18 -37.30
C ILE A 21 -23.92 -25.35 -36.07
N VAL A 22 -22.95 -26.26 -36.08
CA VAL A 22 -22.01 -26.46 -34.95
C VAL A 22 -21.19 -25.19 -34.71
N PHE A 23 -20.66 -24.57 -35.77
CA PHE A 23 -19.94 -23.31 -35.66
C PHE A 23 -20.82 -22.17 -35.14
N GLY A 24 -22.06 -22.06 -35.65
CA GLY A 24 -23.03 -21.08 -35.19
C GLY A 24 -23.41 -21.25 -33.72
N LEU A 25 -23.69 -22.49 -33.27
CA LEU A 25 -23.99 -22.79 -31.86
C LEU A 25 -22.78 -22.50 -30.96
N SER A 26 -21.56 -22.82 -31.41
CA SER A 26 -20.33 -22.50 -30.67
C SER A 26 -20.11 -20.99 -30.56
N LEU A 27 -20.40 -20.23 -31.62
CA LEU A 27 -20.23 -18.78 -31.64
C LEU A 27 -21.31 -18.11 -30.76
N ILE A 28 -22.56 -18.56 -30.83
CA ILE A 28 -23.64 -18.07 -29.95
C ILE A 28 -23.33 -18.39 -28.48
N TYR A 29 -22.82 -19.59 -28.18
CA TYR A 29 -22.38 -19.93 -26.83
C TYR A 29 -21.25 -19.02 -26.36
N PHE A 30 -20.25 -18.78 -27.21
CA PHE A 30 -19.13 -17.88 -26.89
C PHE A 30 -19.60 -16.44 -26.65
N LEU A 31 -20.48 -15.90 -27.50
CA LEU A 31 -21.03 -14.56 -27.35
C LEU A 31 -21.90 -14.43 -26.10
N THR A 32 -22.79 -15.39 -25.83
CA THR A 32 -23.62 -15.36 -24.62
C THR A 32 -22.78 -15.47 -23.35
N ASN A 33 -21.71 -16.28 -23.36
CA ASN A 33 -20.79 -16.37 -22.23
C ASN A 33 -19.95 -15.09 -22.03
N THR A 34 -19.49 -14.46 -23.13
CA THR A 34 -18.71 -13.21 -23.07
C THR A 34 -19.56 -12.03 -22.60
N LEU A 35 -20.78 -11.89 -23.12
CA LEU A 35 -21.71 -10.84 -22.68
C LEU A 35 -22.18 -11.04 -21.23
N LYS A 36 -22.35 -12.30 -20.79
CA LYS A 36 -22.66 -12.64 -19.39
C LYS A 36 -21.48 -12.35 -18.44
N GLN A 37 -20.24 -12.45 -18.93
CA GLN A 37 -19.05 -12.08 -18.18
C GLN A 37 -18.95 -10.55 -18.03
N GLU A 38 -19.23 -9.79 -19.10
CA GLU A 38 -19.36 -8.33 -19.03
C GLU A 38 -20.48 -7.90 -18.07
N GLU A 39 -21.66 -8.54 -18.12
CA GLU A 39 -22.76 -8.22 -17.20
C GLU A 39 -22.41 -8.54 -15.75
N LYS A 40 -21.72 -9.66 -15.47
CA LYS A 40 -21.24 -9.96 -14.11
C LYS A 40 -20.19 -8.97 -13.63
N VAL A 41 -19.22 -8.60 -14.47
CA VAL A 41 -18.16 -7.63 -14.13
C VAL A 41 -18.75 -6.23 -13.92
N VAL A 42 -19.70 -5.81 -14.76
CA VAL A 42 -20.42 -4.54 -14.60
C VAL A 42 -21.32 -4.58 -13.36
N ARG A 43 -22.05 -5.67 -13.12
CA ARG A 43 -22.90 -5.83 -11.91
C ARG A 43 -22.07 -5.85 -10.63
N ASP A 44 -20.89 -6.48 -10.62
CA ASP A 44 -19.95 -6.44 -9.48
C ASP A 44 -19.45 -5.01 -9.25
N ARG A 45 -19.09 -4.28 -10.31
CA ARG A 45 -18.73 -2.86 -10.22
C ARG A 45 -19.89 -1.98 -9.74
N THR A 46 -21.11 -2.24 -10.20
CA THR A 46 -22.31 -1.49 -9.78
C THR A 46 -22.69 -1.82 -8.34
N LEU A 47 -22.52 -3.07 -7.86
CA LEU A 47 -22.73 -3.42 -6.46
C LEU A 47 -21.67 -2.79 -5.54
N LEU A 48 -20.41 -2.76 -5.98
CA LEU A 48 -19.33 -2.04 -5.29
C LEU A 48 -19.56 -0.52 -5.26
N MET A 49 -20.25 0.06 -6.25
CA MET A 49 -20.58 1.48 -6.25
C MET A 49 -21.83 1.84 -5.41
N ILE A 50 -22.70 0.88 -5.09
CA ILE A 50 -23.97 1.14 -4.37
C ILE A 50 -23.85 0.90 -2.84
N MET A 51 -22.77 0.25 -2.37
CA MET A 51 -22.54 0.02 -0.94
C MET A 51 -21.23 0.64 -0.46
N ASP A 52 -21.12 1.95 -0.55
CA ASP A 52 -20.26 2.76 0.33
C ASP A 52 -20.88 4.16 0.47
N PRO A 53 -21.77 4.40 1.45
CA PRO A 53 -21.77 5.70 2.08
C PRO A 53 -20.42 5.78 2.80
N GLU A 54 -19.45 6.42 2.14
CA GLU A 54 -18.14 6.84 2.65
C GLU A 54 -18.02 6.58 4.17
N PRO A 55 -17.51 5.41 4.61
CA PRO A 55 -16.83 5.45 5.87
C PRO A 55 -15.69 6.40 5.57
N ASN A 56 -15.80 7.62 6.07
CA ASN A 56 -14.67 8.50 6.27
C ASN A 56 -13.69 7.66 7.10
N ILE A 57 -12.84 6.88 6.41
CA ILE A 57 -11.67 6.24 6.98
C ILE A 57 -10.73 7.41 7.16
N HIS A 58 -11.09 8.25 8.12
CA HIS A 58 -10.17 9.10 8.80
C HIS A 58 -9.15 8.12 9.34
N TRP A 59 -7.98 8.08 8.71
CA TRP A 59 -6.79 7.44 9.26
C TRP A 59 -6.46 8.19 10.55
N LYS A 60 -7.28 7.97 11.58
CA LYS A 60 -7.00 8.33 12.95
C LYS A 60 -5.95 7.31 13.33
N ILE A 61 -4.72 7.61 12.92
CA ILE A 61 -3.55 7.09 13.57
C ILE A 61 -3.70 7.61 14.99
N GLN A 62 -4.37 6.84 15.84
CA GLN A 62 -4.54 7.13 17.25
C GLN A 62 -3.16 6.97 17.87
N PHE A 63 -2.33 7.99 17.71
CA PHE A 63 -1.30 8.24 18.69
C PHE A 63 -2.06 8.58 19.97
N ASN A 64 -2.28 7.59 20.84
CA ASN A 64 -2.76 7.80 22.20
C ASN A 64 -1.66 8.55 22.97
N LEU A 65 -1.43 9.80 22.60
CA LEU A 65 -0.50 10.71 23.23
C LEU A 65 -1.27 11.50 24.27
N GLY A 66 -1.61 10.82 25.36
CA GLY A 66 -2.29 11.47 26.47
C GLY A 66 -3.21 10.52 27.18
N ASN A 67 -2.72 10.03 28.32
CA ASN A 67 -3.49 9.51 29.45
C ASN A 67 -3.77 7.99 29.48
N SER A 68 -2.93 7.29 30.25
CA SER A 68 -3.15 5.98 30.87
C SER A 68 -3.45 4.84 29.89
N SER A 69 -2.49 4.03 29.44
CA SER A 69 -1.72 3.13 30.30
C SER A 69 -0.83 2.26 29.40
N ARG A 70 0.44 2.11 29.78
CA ARG A 70 1.35 1.08 29.28
C ARG A 70 0.77 -0.30 29.63
N PHE A 71 -0.26 -0.77 28.94
CA PHE A 71 -0.84 -2.10 29.23
C PHE A 71 0.01 -3.25 28.71
N ASN A 72 1.13 -2.94 28.07
CA ASN A 72 2.14 -3.93 27.82
C ASN A 72 3.48 -3.23 27.94
N ASN A 73 4.37 -3.74 28.79
CA ASN A 73 5.79 -3.38 28.74
C ASN A 73 6.44 -3.87 27.44
N GLN A 74 5.65 -4.11 26.39
CA GLN A 74 6.00 -4.77 25.16
C GLN A 74 5.93 -3.73 24.03
N CYS A 75 7.03 -3.57 23.32
CA CYS A 75 7.12 -2.65 22.19
C CYS A 75 6.95 -3.42 20.88
N ARG A 76 6.33 -2.78 19.89
CA ARG A 76 6.43 -3.23 18.51
C ARG A 76 7.69 -2.65 17.88
N ASN A 77 8.39 -3.44 17.08
CA ASN A 77 9.64 -3.00 16.44
C ASN A 77 9.65 -3.28 14.93
N SER A 78 10.62 -2.69 14.23
CA SER A 78 10.88 -2.96 12.83
C SER A 78 11.50 -4.36 12.66
N VAL A 79 10.91 -5.16 11.75
CA VAL A 79 11.37 -6.53 11.47
C VAL A 79 12.37 -6.57 10.31
N GLN A 80 12.43 -5.51 9.51
CA GLN A 80 13.13 -5.49 8.22
C GLN A 80 14.66 -5.36 8.36
N GLY A 81 15.17 -4.58 9.32
CA GLY A 81 16.60 -4.33 9.48
C GLY A 81 17.39 -5.57 9.91
N LYS A 82 18.59 -5.80 9.34
CA LYS A 82 19.45 -6.94 9.70
C LYS A 82 20.24 -6.70 11.01
N LEU A 83 20.71 -5.48 11.22
CA LEU A 83 21.59 -5.08 12.33
C LEU A 83 20.88 -4.12 13.29
N LEU A 84 20.22 -3.10 12.73
CA LEU A 84 19.50 -2.08 13.47
C LEU A 84 18.01 -2.41 13.54
N ILE A 85 17.39 -2.01 14.65
CA ILE A 85 15.96 -2.15 14.90
C ILE A 85 15.46 -0.84 15.51
N THR A 86 14.24 -0.44 15.13
CA THR A 86 13.55 0.72 15.70
C THR A 86 12.28 0.26 16.41
N ASP A 87 12.04 0.72 17.64
CA ASP A 87 10.80 0.48 18.38
C ASP A 87 9.73 1.56 18.14
N ASP A 88 8.50 1.28 18.58
CA ASP A 88 7.34 2.18 18.47
C ASP A 88 7.44 3.43 19.36
N LEU A 89 8.38 3.45 20.31
CA LEU A 89 8.75 4.61 21.10
C LEU A 89 9.80 5.50 20.40
N GLY A 90 10.29 5.07 19.24
CA GLY A 90 11.26 5.78 18.42
C GLY A 90 12.71 5.59 18.85
N TYR A 91 13.03 4.61 19.70
CA TYR A 91 14.41 4.22 19.97
C TYR A 91 14.93 3.30 18.87
N VAL A 92 16.20 3.47 18.54
CA VAL A 92 16.96 2.67 17.58
C VAL A 92 18.13 2.04 18.33
N CYS A 93 18.23 0.72 18.24
CA CYS A 93 19.30 -0.06 18.87
C CYS A 93 19.77 -1.18 17.94
N GLU A 94 20.88 -1.82 18.30
CA GLU A 94 21.26 -3.05 17.63
C GLU A 94 20.34 -4.21 18.02
N ARG A 95 20.17 -5.18 17.13
CA ARG A 95 19.33 -6.37 17.39
C ARG A 95 19.78 -7.17 18.63
N THR A 96 21.06 -7.15 18.96
CA THR A 96 21.63 -7.79 20.16
C THR A 96 21.21 -7.11 21.46
N GLU A 97 20.81 -5.84 21.39
CA GLU A 97 20.43 -5.00 22.52
C GLU A 97 18.92 -4.93 22.73
N LEU A 98 18.16 -5.64 21.88
CA LEU A 98 16.73 -5.78 21.96
C LEU A 98 16.34 -6.63 23.18
N LEU A 99 15.50 -6.07 24.04
CA LEU A 99 14.99 -6.74 25.22
C LEU A 99 13.94 -7.80 24.83
N ALA A 100 13.71 -8.77 25.72
CA ALA A 100 12.72 -9.85 25.50
C ALA A 100 11.28 -9.34 25.31
N ASN A 101 11.01 -8.11 25.76
CA ASN A 101 9.74 -7.42 25.55
C ASN A 101 9.65 -6.72 24.18
N GLY A 102 10.65 -6.84 23.31
CA GLY A 102 10.68 -6.23 21.99
C GLY A 102 11.04 -4.75 21.96
N CYS A 103 11.37 -4.14 23.11
CA CYS A 103 11.83 -2.76 23.22
C CYS A 103 13.36 -2.66 23.13
N CYS A 104 13.87 -1.49 22.75
CA CYS A 104 15.29 -1.20 22.86
C CYS A 104 15.71 -0.91 24.31
N ASN A 105 16.93 -1.30 24.70
CA ASN A 105 17.45 -1.00 26.03
C ASN A 105 17.96 0.45 26.11
N ILE A 106 17.26 1.29 26.87
CA ILE A 106 17.57 2.72 27.03
C ILE A 106 18.83 3.01 27.87
N ASN A 107 19.35 2.03 28.60
CA ASN A 107 20.51 2.23 29.47
C ASN A 107 21.85 2.15 28.70
N LEU A 108 21.81 1.71 27.44
CA LEU A 108 22.98 1.59 26.59
C LEU A 108 23.19 2.88 25.80
N ALA A 109 24.43 3.33 25.69
CA ALA A 109 24.80 4.55 24.97
C ALA A 109 24.67 4.43 23.44
N SER A 110 24.63 3.19 22.93
CA SER A 110 24.37 2.83 21.53
C SER A 110 22.93 3.13 21.12
N THR A 111 21.98 3.08 22.05
CA THR A 111 20.57 3.36 21.78
C THR A 111 20.35 4.84 21.52
N ARG A 112 19.77 5.17 20.37
CA ARG A 112 19.45 6.56 19.97
C ARG A 112 17.94 6.74 19.86
N GLN A 113 17.39 7.89 20.26
CA GLN A 113 15.98 8.18 20.11
C GLN A 113 15.75 9.28 19.07
N TYR A 114 14.77 9.09 18.20
CA TYR A 114 14.38 10.03 17.14
C TYR A 114 15.57 10.43 16.24
N ASN A 115 16.41 9.46 15.84
CA ASN A 115 17.59 9.76 15.03
C ASN A 115 17.19 10.11 13.59
N CYS A 116 17.63 11.27 13.08
CA CYS A 116 17.33 11.76 11.73
C CYS A 116 18.57 11.90 10.84
N GLU A 117 19.76 11.41 11.26
CA GLU A 117 21.04 11.64 10.57
C GLU A 117 21.07 11.21 9.09
N SER A 118 20.38 10.12 8.73
CA SER A 118 20.37 9.61 7.36
C SER A 118 19.30 10.21 6.46
N CYS A 119 18.54 11.19 6.96
CA CYS A 119 17.39 11.71 6.23
C CYS A 119 17.75 12.88 5.33
N LEU A 120 17.29 12.77 4.09
CA LEU A 120 17.45 13.76 3.04
C LEU A 120 16.28 14.76 3.06
N PRO A 121 16.48 15.97 2.52
CA PRO A 121 15.43 17.01 2.49
C PRO A 121 14.19 16.61 1.69
N ASN A 122 14.30 15.63 0.79
CA ASN A 122 13.16 15.06 0.05
C ASN A 122 12.32 14.06 0.87
N GLY A 123 12.65 13.84 2.15
CA GLY A 123 11.94 12.90 3.02
C GLY A 123 12.31 11.44 2.81
N CYS A 124 13.32 11.13 1.99
CA CYS A 124 13.90 9.79 1.90
C CYS A 124 15.06 9.65 2.89
N CYS A 125 15.35 8.43 3.37
CA CYS A 125 16.53 8.18 4.20
C CYS A 125 17.30 6.95 3.71
N SER A 126 18.63 6.96 3.86
CA SER A 126 19.49 5.83 3.46
C SER A 126 19.40 4.64 4.42
N VAL A 127 19.01 4.89 5.67
CA VAL A 127 18.74 3.88 6.69
C VAL A 127 17.25 3.94 7.06
N TYR A 128 16.54 2.83 6.87
CA TYR A 128 15.10 2.75 7.09
C TYR A 128 14.73 2.96 8.57
N GLU A 129 15.50 2.37 9.47
CA GLU A 129 15.30 2.39 10.91
C GLU A 129 15.37 3.81 11.47
N TYR A 130 16.33 4.61 11.00
CA TYR A 130 16.45 6.02 11.32
C TYR A 130 15.28 6.82 10.74
N CYS A 131 14.84 6.52 9.51
CA CYS A 131 13.64 7.16 8.95
C CYS A 131 12.42 7.00 9.85
N VAL A 132 12.13 5.76 10.28
CA VAL A 132 10.98 5.46 11.13
C VAL A 132 11.11 6.16 12.48
N SER A 133 12.29 6.11 13.08
CA SER A 133 12.59 6.79 14.35
C SER A 133 12.34 8.30 14.23
N CYS A 134 12.88 8.95 13.19
CA CYS A 134 12.70 10.37 12.92
C CYS A 134 11.21 10.77 12.74
N CYS A 135 10.43 9.94 12.04
CA CYS A 135 9.00 10.18 11.84
C CYS A 135 8.18 10.15 13.15
N LEU A 136 8.64 9.42 14.17
CA LEU A 136 7.95 9.33 15.46
C LEU A 136 8.15 10.56 16.34
N GLN A 137 9.07 11.47 15.98
CA GLN A 137 9.38 12.67 16.73
C GLN A 137 8.13 13.57 16.88
N PRO A 138 7.82 14.08 18.09
CA PRO A 138 6.61 14.86 18.32
C PRO A 138 6.52 16.14 17.47
N ASN A 139 7.67 16.75 17.15
CA ASN A 139 7.75 17.96 16.31
C ASN A 139 7.42 17.70 14.83
N LYS A 140 7.41 16.42 14.40
CA LYS A 140 7.05 16.01 13.04
C LYS A 140 5.60 15.52 12.94
N LYS A 141 4.91 15.36 14.08
CA LYS A 141 3.48 15.00 14.13
C LYS A 141 2.65 16.21 13.71
N PHE A 142 2.41 16.27 12.41
CA PHE A 142 1.41 17.05 11.70
C PHE A 142 0.60 18.07 12.54
N GLN A 143 1.04 19.33 12.50
CA GLN A 143 0.17 20.47 12.77
C GLN A 143 -0.69 20.72 11.52
N PRO A 144 -2.03 20.78 11.61
CA PRO A 144 -2.90 20.83 10.44
C PRO A 144 -2.79 22.06 9.51
N THR A 145 -1.92 23.03 9.76
CA THR A 145 -1.99 24.35 9.09
C THR A 145 -0.73 24.86 8.40
N GLU A 146 0.36 24.10 8.27
CA GLU A 146 1.60 24.73 7.78
C GLU A 146 2.44 23.84 6.86
N TRP A 147 1.90 23.48 5.70
CA TRP A 147 2.62 22.76 4.64
C TRP A 147 3.58 23.64 3.82
N ILE A 148 3.98 24.85 4.25
CA ILE A 148 4.84 25.72 3.41
C ILE A 148 6.21 26.05 4.03
N MET A 149 6.46 25.91 5.33
CA MET A 149 7.72 26.41 5.92
C MET A 149 8.26 25.54 7.05
N ALA A 150 8.89 24.41 6.74
CA ALA A 150 9.77 23.76 7.72
C ALA A 150 10.81 22.85 7.05
N ASP A 151 11.61 23.45 6.18
CA ASP A 151 13.02 23.07 6.08
C ASP A 151 13.62 23.14 7.49
N ALA A 152 13.87 21.98 8.09
CA ALA A 152 14.63 21.88 9.34
C ALA A 152 15.30 20.52 9.41
N GLY A 153 16.36 20.36 8.61
CA GLY A 153 17.50 19.57 9.02
C GLY A 153 18.41 20.45 9.89
N PRO A 154 18.95 19.96 11.02
CA PRO A 154 19.93 20.71 11.77
C PRO A 154 21.29 20.53 11.09
N SER A 155 21.58 21.33 10.07
CA SER A 155 22.96 21.51 9.64
C SER A 155 23.67 22.40 10.67
N ASN A 156 24.45 21.75 11.54
CA ASN A 156 25.55 22.37 12.27
C ASN A 156 26.33 23.32 11.34
N ILE A 157 26.20 24.63 11.54
CA ILE A 157 27.17 25.60 11.06
C ILE A 157 27.62 26.39 12.28
N TYR A 158 28.83 26.04 12.72
CA TYR A 158 29.67 26.83 13.60
C TYR A 158 29.66 28.30 13.14
N TRP A 159 29.32 29.21 14.05
CA TRP A 159 29.90 30.55 14.04
C TRP A 159 30.48 30.81 15.41
N ASN A 160 31.69 30.29 15.62
CA ASN A 160 32.68 30.97 16.43
C ASN A 160 33.45 31.93 15.53
N VAL A 161 34.03 32.95 16.19
CA VAL A 161 35.11 33.85 15.71
C VAL A 161 34.62 35.23 15.26
N PHE A 162 34.69 36.14 16.25
CA PHE A 162 34.90 37.60 16.23
C PHE A 162 33.89 38.54 15.55
#